data_AF-A0A098LFA0-F1
#
_entry.id   AF-A0A098LFA0-F1
#
_cell.length_a   1.000
_cell.length_b   1.000
_cell.length_c   1.000
_cell.angle_alpha   90.00
_cell.angle_beta   90.00
_cell.angle_gamma   90.00
#
_symmetry.space_group_name_H-M   'P 1'
#
loop_
_entity.id
_entity.type
_entity.pdbx_description
1 polymer ?
#
loop_
_entity_poly.entity_id
_entity_poly.type
_entity_poly.pdbx_seq_one_letter_code
_entity_poly.pdbx_strand_id
1 'polypeptide(L)'
;MDFLKNEHHVIFELCYRIRVGLYQKVQTKRIKIYADLFYHEYLKPHFELEEQYIFSVFEKDNLLVKRAVSEHRKLKRLFENGDNIEGSLSLIEEVLEKHLRFEEHVLFTSLMEKTESKKILFIMPELNETLIEWPDKFWVN
;
A
#
# COMPACT_ATOMS: atom_id res chain seq x y z
N MET A 1 -15.76 -3.24 6.11
CA MET A 1 -14.47 -2.76 5.57
C MET A 1 -13.32 -3.01 6.53
N ASP A 2 -13.56 -3.69 7.65
CA ASP A 2 -12.55 -3.80 8.70
C ASP A 2 -11.31 -4.55 8.23
N PHE A 3 -11.47 -5.51 7.31
CA PHE A 3 -10.36 -6.17 6.63
C PHE A 3 -9.44 -5.20 5.86
N LEU A 4 -9.94 -4.44 4.87
CA LEU A 4 -9.13 -3.47 4.12
C LEU A 4 -8.53 -2.39 5.02
N LYS A 5 -9.26 -1.98 6.07
CA LYS A 5 -8.71 -1.05 7.07
C LYS A 5 -7.54 -1.66 7.84
N ASN A 6 -7.59 -2.96 8.15
CA ASN A 6 -6.47 -3.65 8.78
C ASN A 6 -5.29 -3.73 7.81
N GLU A 7 -5.51 -4.06 6.54
CA GLU A 7 -4.43 -4.06 5.54
C GLU A 7 -3.81 -2.67 5.37
N HIS A 8 -4.63 -1.62 5.27
CA HIS A 8 -4.17 -0.24 5.17
C HIS A 8 -3.41 0.19 6.41
N HIS A 9 -3.84 -0.24 7.61
CA HIS A 9 -3.09 0.00 8.84
C HIS A 9 -1.66 -0.56 8.75
N VAL A 10 -1.50 -1.81 8.31
CA VAL A 10 -0.18 -2.44 8.11
C VAL A 10 0.66 -1.69 7.07
N ILE A 11 0.04 -1.19 5.99
CA ILE A 11 0.75 -0.40 4.96
C ILE A 11 1.11 1.01 5.46
N PHE A 12 0.28 1.63 6.30
CA PHE A 12 0.62 2.88 6.99
C PHE A 12 1.84 2.69 7.90
N GLU A 13 2.00 1.52 8.54
CA GLU A 13 3.20 1.22 9.30
C GLU A 13 4.46 1.20 8.42
N LEU A 14 4.40 0.71 7.18
CA LEU A 14 5.53 0.83 6.25
C LEU A 14 5.89 2.31 6.03
N CYS A 15 4.90 3.16 5.74
CA CYS A 15 5.12 4.59 5.53
C CYS A 15 5.80 5.24 6.74
N TYR A 16 5.29 4.93 7.94
CA TYR A 16 5.87 5.38 9.20
C TYR A 16 7.31 4.89 9.38
N ARG A 17 7.58 3.59 9.19
CA ARG A 17 8.91 2.98 9.35
C ARG A 17 9.93 3.62 8.40
N ILE A 18 9.57 3.84 7.12
CA ILE A 18 10.44 4.55 6.16
C ILE A 18 10.77 5.95 6.67
N ARG A 19 9.75 6.72 7.09
CA ARG A 19 9.91 8.10 7.58
C ARG A 19 10.82 8.18 8.81
N VAL A 20 10.63 7.27 9.77
CA VAL A 20 11.49 7.17 10.96
C VAL A 20 12.92 6.85 10.58
N GLY A 21 13.13 5.85 9.71
CA GLY A 21 14.47 5.47 9.26
C GLY A 21 15.21 6.62 8.58
N LEU A 22 14.52 7.38 7.72
CA LEU A 22 15.09 8.57 7.07
C LEU A 22 15.40 9.67 8.09
N TYR A 23 14.48 9.97 9.02
CA TYR A 23 14.66 10.97 10.07
C TYR A 23 15.87 10.64 10.98
N GLN A 24 16.01 9.37 11.36
CA GLN A 24 17.11 8.87 12.18
C GLN A 24 18.42 8.69 11.40
N LYS A 25 18.44 8.99 10.10
CA LYS A 25 19.59 8.81 9.20
C LYS A 25 20.11 7.37 9.20
N VAL A 26 19.20 6.40 9.32
CA VAL A 26 19.50 4.98 9.10
C VAL A 26 20.02 4.84 7.67
N GLN A 27 21.01 3.94 7.46
CA GLN A 27 21.55 3.69 6.13
C GLN A 27 20.40 3.38 5.15
N THR A 28 20.25 4.17 4.09
CA THR A 28 19.13 4.10 3.14
C THR A 28 18.98 2.71 2.52
N LYS A 29 20.10 2.01 2.31
CA LYS A 29 20.09 0.60 1.86
C LYS A 29 19.37 -0.35 2.84
N ARG A 30 19.52 -0.16 4.16
CA ARG A 30 18.80 -0.99 5.16
C ARG A 30 17.30 -0.77 5.09
N ILE A 31 16.88 0.49 5.00
CA ILE A 31 15.47 0.85 4.85
C ILE A 31 14.90 0.26 3.54
N LYS A 32 15.66 0.37 2.44
CA LYS A 32 15.26 -0.13 1.11
C LYS A 32 15.07 -1.64 1.10
N ILE A 33 15.97 -2.42 1.71
CA ILE A 33 15.82 -3.89 1.77
C ILE A 33 14.51 -4.25 2.48
N TYR A 34 14.20 -3.60 3.61
CA TYR A 34 12.94 -3.82 4.31
C TYR A 34 11.73 -3.41 3.47
N ALA A 35 11.78 -2.22 2.85
CA ALA A 35 10.68 -1.70 2.03
C ALA A 35 10.41 -2.59 0.81
N ASP A 36 11.45 -3.14 0.19
CA ASP A 36 11.34 -4.04 -0.96
C ASP A 36 10.76 -5.40 -0.57
N LEU A 37 11.19 -5.95 0.58
CA LEU A 37 10.60 -7.17 1.11
C LEU A 37 9.10 -6.96 1.38
N PHE A 38 8.74 -5.88 2.08
CA PHE A 38 7.34 -5.55 2.34
C PHE A 38 6.56 -5.36 1.02
N TYR A 39 7.17 -4.72 0.03
CA TYR A 39 6.54 -4.52 -1.27
C TYR A 39 6.21 -5.85 -1.94
N HIS A 40 7.17 -6.77 -2.01
CA HIS A 40 7.00 -8.05 -2.69
C HIS A 40 6.04 -8.99 -1.95
N GLU A 41 6.14 -9.06 -0.63
CA GLU A 41 5.40 -10.03 0.17
C GLU A 41 3.98 -9.58 0.55
N TYR A 42 3.70 -8.26 0.56
CA TYR A 42 2.42 -7.74 1.08
C TYR A 42 1.80 -6.66 0.20
N LEU A 43 2.51 -5.56 -0.09
CA LEU A 43 1.89 -4.42 -0.77
C LEU A 43 1.49 -4.75 -2.22
N LYS A 44 2.34 -5.48 -2.96
CA LYS A 44 2.03 -5.89 -4.32
C LYS A 44 0.84 -6.87 -4.38
N PRO A 45 0.80 -7.95 -3.56
CA PRO A 45 -0.41 -8.78 -3.44
C PRO A 45 -1.66 -7.98 -3.08
N HIS A 46 -1.56 -7.01 -2.17
CA HIS A 46 -2.68 -6.15 -1.80
C HIS A 46 -3.27 -5.40 -3.00
N PHE A 47 -2.42 -4.72 -3.79
CA PHE A 47 -2.85 -4.06 -5.03
C PHE A 47 -3.51 -5.03 -6.03
N GLU A 48 -2.99 -6.24 -6.16
CA GLU A 48 -3.56 -7.27 -7.04
C GLU A 48 -4.96 -7.69 -6.58
N LEU A 49 -5.18 -7.81 -5.27
CA LEU A 49 -6.49 -8.13 -4.70
C LEU A 49 -7.50 -6.99 -4.90
N GLU A 50 -7.08 -5.74 -4.70
CA GLU A 50 -7.95 -4.59 -4.96
C GLU A 50 -8.35 -4.50 -6.44
N GLU A 51 -7.39 -4.65 -7.35
CA GLU A 51 -7.65 -4.62 -8.79
C GLU A 51 -8.61 -5.76 -9.22
N GLN A 52 -8.41 -6.96 -8.67
CA GLN A 52 -9.20 -8.14 -9.02
C GLN A 52 -10.61 -8.09 -8.43
N TYR A 53 -10.76 -7.74 -7.16
CA TYR A 53 -12.01 -7.89 -6.43
C TYR A 53 -12.75 -6.59 -6.19
N ILE A 54 -12.05 -5.49 -5.92
CA ILE A 54 -12.68 -4.21 -5.56
C ILE A 54 -12.95 -3.37 -6.80
N PHE A 55 -11.93 -3.17 -7.63
CA PHE A 55 -12.01 -2.28 -8.79
C PHE A 55 -12.91 -2.85 -9.89
N SER A 56 -13.05 -4.18 -9.96
CA SER A 56 -13.93 -4.88 -10.90
C SER A 56 -15.43 -4.65 -10.66
N VAL A 57 -15.81 -4.16 -9.47
CA VAL A 57 -17.19 -3.83 -9.10
C VAL A 57 -17.65 -2.49 -9.68
N PHE A 58 -16.69 -1.61 -9.94
CA PHE A 58 -17.01 -0.31 -10.50
C PHE A 58 -17.39 -0.43 -11.98
N GLU A 59 -18.17 0.54 -12.44
CA GLU A 59 -18.45 0.67 -13.86
C GLU A 59 -17.16 0.79 -14.65
N LYS A 60 -17.18 0.24 -15.86
CA LYS A 60 -16.10 0.42 -16.82
C LYS A 60 -15.80 1.93 -16.96
N ASP A 61 -14.53 2.26 -17.05
CA ASP A 61 -14.03 3.63 -17.21
C ASP A 61 -14.16 4.56 -16.00
N ASN A 62 -14.52 4.05 -14.81
CA ASN A 62 -14.58 4.82 -13.58
C ASN A 62 -13.26 5.60 -13.30
N LEU A 63 -13.38 6.92 -13.10
CA LEU A 63 -12.23 7.82 -12.95
C LEU A 63 -11.43 7.57 -11.66
N LEU A 64 -12.10 7.16 -10.58
CA LEU A 64 -11.44 6.88 -9.30
C LEU A 64 -10.59 5.61 -9.40
N VAL A 65 -11.10 4.57 -10.05
CA VAL A 65 -10.35 3.34 -10.34
C VAL A 65 -9.15 3.63 -11.26
N LYS A 66 -9.35 4.40 -12.33
CA LYS A 66 -8.24 4.80 -13.22
C LYS A 66 -7.12 5.53 -12.47
N ARG A 67 -7.50 6.37 -11.50
CA ARG A 67 -6.54 7.03 -10.62
C ARG A 67 -5.79 6.02 -9.74
N ALA A 68 -6.50 5.15 -9.03
CA ALA A 68 -5.89 4.14 -8.15
C ALA A 68 -4.88 3.26 -8.91
N VAL A 69 -5.28 2.71 -10.06
CA VAL A 69 -4.39 1.89 -10.91
C VAL A 69 -3.18 2.68 -11.43
N SER A 70 -3.34 3.98 -11.73
CA SER A 70 -2.21 4.83 -12.10
C SER A 70 -1.25 5.07 -10.93
N GLU A 71 -1.78 5.22 -9.72
CA GLU A 71 -1.00 5.36 -8.49
C GLU A 71 -0.26 4.04 -8.16
N HIS A 72 -0.89 2.87 -8.31
CA HIS A 72 -0.24 1.55 -8.18
C HIS A 72 0.97 1.43 -9.12
N ARG A 73 0.80 1.79 -10.40
CA ARG A 73 1.90 1.76 -11.39
C ARG A 73 3.04 2.73 -11.04
N LYS A 74 2.71 3.87 -10.44
CA LYS A 74 3.72 4.83 -9.98
C LYS A 74 4.50 4.24 -8.79
N LEU A 75 3.80 3.69 -7.80
CA LEU A 75 4.41 3.07 -6.62
C LEU A 75 5.29 1.89 -7.01
N LYS A 76 4.79 0.99 -7.86
CA LYS A 76 5.57 -0.12 -8.42
C LYS A 76 6.91 0.34 -9.00
N ARG A 77 6.90 1.38 -9.84
CA ARG A 77 8.14 1.94 -10.42
C ARG A 77 9.08 2.52 -9.37
N LEU A 78 8.55 3.11 -8.29
CA LEU A 78 9.40 3.63 -7.20
C LEU A 78 10.07 2.51 -6.40
N PHE A 79 9.35 1.41 -6.11
CA PHE A 79 9.94 0.24 -5.44
C PHE A 79 10.94 -0.49 -6.34
N GLU A 80 10.64 -0.65 -7.63
CA GLU A 80 11.51 -1.33 -8.59
C GLU A 80 12.70 -0.45 -9.06
N ASN A 81 12.73 0.84 -8.71
CA ASN A 81 13.83 1.73 -9.05
C ASN A 81 15.08 1.42 -8.19
N GLY A 82 16.19 1.13 -8.85
CA GLY A 82 17.50 0.95 -8.21
C GLY A 82 18.30 2.24 -8.02
N ASP A 83 17.90 3.32 -8.68
CA ASP A 83 18.61 4.60 -8.68
C ASP A 83 18.06 5.55 -7.60
N ASN A 84 18.94 6.39 -7.03
CA ASN A 84 18.61 7.35 -5.97
C ASN A 84 17.68 6.77 -4.88
N ILE A 85 18.22 5.84 -4.08
CA ILE A 85 17.46 5.13 -3.04
C ILE A 85 16.79 6.09 -2.06
N GLU A 86 17.49 7.12 -1.60
CA GLU A 86 16.96 8.08 -0.63
C GLU A 86 15.76 8.85 -1.19
N GLY A 87 15.88 9.38 -2.41
CA GLY A 87 14.78 10.06 -3.08
C GLY A 87 13.60 9.12 -3.35
N SER A 88 13.87 7.87 -3.73
CA SER A 88 12.82 6.87 -3.94
C SER A 88 12.08 6.55 -2.64
N LEU A 89 12.79 6.35 -1.52
CA LEU A 89 12.17 6.10 -0.21
C LEU A 89 11.30 7.27 0.26
N SER A 90 11.78 8.51 0.12
CA SER A 90 11.01 9.70 0.47
C SER A 90 9.75 9.83 -0.39
N LEU A 91 9.82 9.50 -1.69
CA LEU A 91 8.65 9.54 -2.57
C LEU A 91 7.68 8.39 -2.31
N ILE A 92 8.18 7.19 -1.97
CA ILE A 92 7.36 6.03 -1.65
C ILE A 92 6.43 6.36 -0.49
N GLU A 93 6.98 6.82 0.65
CA GLU A 93 6.18 7.04 1.85
C GLU A 93 5.11 8.14 1.63
N GLU A 94 5.47 9.23 0.94
CA GLU A 94 4.54 10.32 0.64
C GLU A 94 3.43 9.89 -0.32
N VAL A 95 3.78 9.23 -1.43
CA VAL A 95 2.82 8.82 -2.46
C VAL A 95 1.91 7.73 -1.94
N LEU A 96 2.44 6.75 -1.20
CA LEU A 96 1.70 5.64 -0.65
C LEU A 96 0.70 6.11 0.41
N GLU A 97 1.11 6.98 1.34
CA GLU A 97 0.19 7.51 2.35
C GLU A 97 -0.98 8.28 1.71
N LYS A 98 -0.70 9.11 0.70
CA LYS A 98 -1.74 9.86 -0.03
C LYS A 98 -2.70 8.94 -0.78
N HIS A 99 -2.18 7.87 -1.35
CA HIS A 99 -2.96 6.85 -2.05
C HIS A 99 -3.92 6.12 -1.09
N LEU A 100 -3.41 5.59 0.03
CA LEU A 100 -4.23 4.94 1.05
C LEU A 100 -5.34 5.86 1.58
N ARG A 101 -5.03 7.13 1.85
CA ARG A 101 -6.04 8.12 2.29
C ARG A 101 -7.09 8.37 1.22
N PHE A 102 -6.69 8.48 -0.05
CA PHE A 102 -7.62 8.63 -1.16
C PHE A 102 -8.56 7.42 -1.24
N GLU A 103 -8.04 6.22 -1.08
CA GLU A 103 -8.84 5.02 -1.13
C GLU A 103 -9.85 4.95 0.00
N GLU A 104 -9.40 5.09 1.24
CA GLU A 104 -10.26 5.02 2.43
C GLU A 104 -11.38 6.06 2.40
N HIS A 105 -11.05 7.30 2.05
CA HIS A 105 -11.97 8.43 2.22
C HIS A 105 -12.81 8.70 0.97
N VAL A 106 -12.33 8.34 -0.22
CA VAL A 106 -12.98 8.67 -1.49
C VAL A 106 -13.42 7.43 -2.23
N LEU A 107 -12.49 6.55 -2.63
CA LEU A 107 -12.81 5.40 -3.49
C LEU A 107 -13.73 4.43 -2.76
N PHE A 108 -13.34 3.99 -1.57
CA PHE A 108 -14.05 3.02 -0.77
C PHE A 108 -15.35 3.56 -0.19
N THR A 109 -15.38 4.84 0.21
CA THR A 109 -16.64 5.52 0.57
C THR A 109 -17.64 5.46 -0.59
N SER A 110 -17.20 5.79 -1.81
CA SER A 110 -18.08 5.76 -2.99
C SER A 110 -18.57 4.35 -3.34
N LEU A 111 -17.80 3.32 -2.99
CA LEU A 111 -18.18 1.93 -3.18
C LEU A 111 -19.23 1.47 -2.16
N MET A 112 -19.10 1.88 -0.90
CA MET A 112 -20.00 1.47 0.19
C MET A 112 -21.43 2.01 0.04
N GLU A 113 -21.61 3.10 -0.72
CA GLU A 113 -22.93 3.62 -1.08
C GLU A 113 -23.72 2.63 -1.97
N LYS A 114 -23.07 1.61 -2.55
CA LYS A 114 -23.69 0.58 -3.38
C LYS A 114 -23.93 -0.72 -2.58
N THR A 115 -25.15 -1.25 -2.62
CA THR A 115 -25.60 -2.42 -1.82
C THR A 115 -24.90 -3.74 -2.15
N GLU A 116 -24.44 -3.94 -3.39
CA GLU A 116 -23.80 -5.18 -3.85
C GLU A 116 -22.36 -5.32 -3.34
N SER A 117 -21.69 -4.18 -3.08
CA SER A 117 -20.29 -4.08 -2.67
C SER A 117 -19.96 -4.79 -1.35
N LYS A 118 -20.94 -4.97 -0.46
CA LYS A 118 -20.76 -5.66 0.83
C LYS A 118 -20.43 -7.15 0.68
N LYS A 119 -20.92 -7.80 -0.39
CA LYS A 119 -20.66 -9.23 -0.65
C LYS A 119 -19.25 -9.47 -1.19
N ILE A 120 -18.75 -8.55 -2.00
CA ILE A 120 -17.40 -8.62 -2.58
C ILE A 120 -16.32 -8.62 -1.50
N LEU A 121 -16.48 -7.82 -0.45
CA LEU A 121 -15.49 -7.79 0.63
C LEU A 121 -15.40 -9.13 1.38
N PHE A 122 -16.47 -9.93 1.42
CA PHE A 122 -16.48 -11.22 2.11
C PHE A 122 -15.72 -12.32 1.34
N ILE A 123 -15.48 -12.14 0.03
CA ILE A 123 -14.82 -13.14 -0.82
C ILE A 123 -13.33 -12.85 -1.04
N MET A 124 -12.83 -11.69 -0.62
CA MET A 124 -11.41 -11.37 -0.72
C MET A 124 -10.60 -12.22 0.25
N PRO A 125 -9.48 -12.81 -0.19
CA PRO A 125 -8.58 -13.54 0.70
C PRO A 125 -7.88 -12.56 1.66
N GLU A 126 -7.63 -13.00 2.89
CA GLU A 126 -6.87 -12.21 3.86
C GLU A 126 -5.37 -12.32 3.61
N LEU A 127 -4.65 -11.19 3.58
CA LEU A 127 -3.19 -11.21 3.59
C LEU A 127 -2.67 -11.36 5.02
N ASN A 128 -1.70 -12.27 5.19
CA ASN A 128 -1.11 -12.54 6.49
C ASN A 128 0.08 -11.61 6.77
N GLU A 129 -0.11 -10.64 7.66
CA GLU A 129 0.94 -9.71 8.10
C GLU A 129 2.12 -10.41 8.80
N THR A 130 1.88 -11.56 9.44
CA THR A 130 2.89 -12.33 10.19
C THR A 130 4.02 -12.85 9.30
N LEU A 131 3.87 -12.76 7.97
CA LEU A 131 4.90 -13.15 7.01
C LEU A 131 6.09 -12.18 6.96
N ILE A 132 5.97 -10.96 7.52
CA ILE A 132 7.08 -9.98 7.53
C ILE A 132 7.76 -9.97 8.91
N GLU A 133 8.38 -11.09 9.28
CA GLU A 133 9.32 -11.10 10.40
C GLU A 133 10.61 -10.37 9.99
N TRP A 134 10.83 -9.18 10.55
CA TRP A 134 12.00 -8.37 10.26
C TRP A 134 12.88 -8.20 11.52
N PRO A 135 14.09 -8.78 11.54
CA PRO A 135 14.97 -8.73 12.71
C PRO A 135 15.60 -7.35 12.91
N ASP A 136 15.81 -6.61 11.82
CA ASP A 136 16.43 -5.29 11.86
C ASP A 136 15.40 -4.17 12.07
N LYS A 137 14.89 -4.04 13.30
CA LYS A 137 13.89 -3.04 13.71
C LYS A 137 14.48 -1.63 13.80
N PHE A 138 14.97 -1.09 12.69
CA PHE A 138 15.61 0.22 12.62
C PHE A 138 14.70 1.40 12.98
N TRP A 139 13.39 1.16 13.16
CA TRP A 139 12.38 2.15 13.56
C TRP A 139 12.10 2.15 15.06
N VAL A 140 12.77 1.30 15.84
CA VAL A 140 12.66 1.25 17.31
C VAL A 140 13.95 1.80 17.88
N ASN A 141 13.84 2.75 18.82
CA ASN A 141 14.97 3.26 19.59
C ASN A 141 15.45 2.25 20.63
#